data_AF-A0A3M1XUR3-F1
#
_entry.id   AF-A0A3M1XUR3-F1
#
_cell.length_a   1.000
_cell.length_b   1.000
_cell.length_c   1.000
_cell.angle_alpha   90.00
_cell.angle_beta   90.00
_cell.angle_gamma   90.00
#
_symmetry.space_group_name_H-M   'P 1'
#
loop_
_entity.id
_entity.type
_entity.pdbx_description
1 polymer ?
#
loop_
_entity_poly.entity_id
_entity_poly.type
_entity_poly.pdbx_seq_one_letter_code
_entity_poly.pdbx_strand_id
1 'polypeptide(L)' 'MHGYFLPRFFHPKRIHRIREAAIELGQMVAAGTLKPIIGKTFSLEEARAAFEYIESRQSVGKVILKPH' A
#
# COMPACT_ATOMS: atom_id res chain seq x y z
N MET A 1 19.26 10.43 12.87
CA MET A 1 18.50 10.03 11.66
C MET A 1 17.30 10.95 11.51
N HIS A 2 16.93 11.36 10.30
CA HIS A 2 15.71 12.15 10.08
C HIS A 2 14.53 11.21 9.73
N GLY A 3 13.43 11.30 10.49
CA GLY A 3 12.22 10.51 10.21
C GLY A 3 11.47 11.00 8.97
N TYR A 4 10.98 10.08 8.15
CA TYR A 4 10.16 10.39 6.98
C TYR A 4 8.66 10.33 7.33
N PHE A 5 7.98 11.48 7.31
CA PHE A 5 6.54 11.57 7.51
C PHE A 5 5.81 11.72 6.16
N LEU A 6 5.34 10.58 5.62
CA LEU A 6 4.67 10.49 4.31
C LEU A 6 3.45 11.43 4.15
N PRO A 7 2.60 11.70 5.17
CA PRO A 7 1.46 12.61 4.98
C PRO A 7 1.84 14.04 4.58
N ARG A 8 3.08 14.49 4.86
CA ARG A 8 3.58 15.81 4.41
C ARG A 8 3.70 15.93 2.88
N PHE A 9 3.50 14.86 2.13
CA PHE A 9 3.55 14.87 0.66
C PHE A 9 2.15 14.97 0.01
N PHE A 10 1.06 14.70 0.75
CA PHE A 10 -0.32 14.87 0.26
C PHE A 10 -0.82 16.33 0.28
N HIS A 11 0.03 17.29 0.67
CA HIS A 11 -0.27 18.71 0.54
C HIS A 11 -0.41 19.12 -0.95
N PRO A 12 -1.40 19.93 -1.37
CA PRO A 12 -1.68 20.21 -2.79
C PRO A 12 -0.45 20.66 -3.60
N LYS A 13 0.38 21.55 -3.04
CA LYS A 13 1.63 22.03 -3.68
C LYS A 13 2.69 20.93 -3.92
N ARG A 14 2.51 19.70 -3.41
CA ARG A 14 3.48 18.59 -3.48
C ARG A 14 2.92 17.28 -4.04
N ILE A 15 1.65 17.28 -4.48
CA ILE A 15 0.98 16.11 -5.05
C ILE A 15 1.69 15.56 -6.31
N HIS A 16 2.42 16.43 -7.04
CA HIS A 16 3.24 16.03 -8.18
C HIS A 16 4.28 14.95 -7.83
N ARG A 17 4.96 15.05 -6.66
CA ARG A 17 5.93 14.02 -6.24
C ARG A 17 5.27 12.68 -5.91
N ILE A 18 4.01 12.66 -5.45
CA ILE A 18 3.26 11.40 -5.29
C ILE A 18 2.95 10.78 -6.65
N ARG A 19 2.55 11.59 -7.64
CA ARG A 19 2.31 11.12 -9.02
C ARG A 19 3.58 10.59 -9.68
N GLU A 20 4.70 11.30 -9.52
CA GLU A 20 6.00 10.90 -10.06
C GLU A 20 6.48 9.58 -9.44
N ALA A 21 6.43 9.45 -8.11
CA ALA A 21 6.76 8.19 -7.43
C ALA A 21 5.82 7.04 -7.85
N ALA A 22 4.54 7.30 -8.06
CA ALA A 22 3.60 6.27 -8.54
C ALA A 22 3.93 5.79 -9.97
N ILE A 23 4.40 6.69 -10.85
CA ILE A 23 4.85 6.33 -12.21
C ILE A 23 6.13 5.49 -12.15
N GLU A 24 7.12 5.90 -11.35
CA GLU A 24 8.38 5.17 -11.14
C GLU A 24 8.13 3.75 -10.60
N LEU A 25 7.34 3.63 -9.52
CA LEU A 25 6.95 2.33 -8.96
C LEU A 25 6.18 1.47 -9.99
N GLY A 26 5.32 2.09 -10.81
CA GLY A 26 4.63 1.40 -11.91
C GLY A 26 5.58 0.84 -12.96
N GLN A 27 6.62 1.59 -13.33
CA GLN A 27 7.68 1.12 -14.24
C GLN A 27 8.47 -0.05 -13.64
N MET A 28 8.80 0.00 -12.34
CA MET A 28 9.48 -1.10 -11.65
C MET A 28 8.61 -2.37 -11.57
N VAL A 29 7.29 -2.23 -11.38
CA VAL A 29 6.34 -3.36 -11.43
C VAL A 29 6.27 -3.95 -12.84
N ALA A 30 6.18 -3.11 -13.88
CA ALA A 30 6.16 -3.56 -15.27
C ALA A 30 7.47 -4.26 -15.69
N ALA A 31 8.62 -3.79 -15.19
CA ALA A 31 9.92 -4.42 -15.39
C ALA A 31 10.14 -5.67 -14.50
N GLY A 32 9.22 -6.00 -13.59
CA GLY A 32 9.33 -7.11 -12.66
C GLY A 32 10.40 -6.96 -11.57
N THR A 33 11.04 -5.79 -11.46
CA THR A 33 12.04 -5.46 -10.43
C THR A 33 11.41 -5.10 -9.08
N LEU A 34 10.13 -4.70 -9.09
CA LEU A 34 9.30 -4.56 -7.90
C LEU A 34 8.14 -5.55 -7.95
N LYS A 35 8.02 -6.43 -6.94
CA LYS A 35 6.92 -7.40 -6.80
C LYS A 35 6.20 -7.19 -5.47
N PRO A 36 4.95 -6.70 -5.46
CA PRO A 36 4.17 -6.59 -4.23
C PRO A 36 3.92 -7.98 -3.62
N ILE A 37 4.21 -8.13 -2.33
CA ILE A 37 3.88 -9.35 -1.58
C ILE A 37 2.44 -9.21 -1.08
N ILE A 38 1.51 -9.98 -1.64
CA ILE A 38 0.14 -10.09 -1.14
C ILE A 38 0.15 -11.11 0.00
N GLY A 39 -0.14 -10.64 1.21
CA GLY A 39 -0.14 -11.46 2.42
C GLY A 39 -1.43 -12.25 2.59
N LYS A 40 -2.56 -11.54 2.50
CA LYS A 40 -3.89 -12.12 2.61
C LYS A 40 -4.89 -11.29 1.81
N THR A 41 -5.89 -11.95 1.27
CA THR A 41 -7.05 -11.32 0.61
C THR A 41 -8.29 -11.71 1.38
N PHE A 42 -9.20 -10.74 1.54
CA PHE A 42 -10.53 -10.89 2.13
C PHE A 42 -11.58 -10.35 1.15
N SER A 43 -12.83 -10.76 1.29
CA SER A 43 -13.96 -10.08 0.63
C SER A 43 -14.20 -8.69 1.24
N LEU A 44 -15.11 -7.91 0.64
CA LEU A 44 -15.47 -6.60 1.21
C LEU A 44 -16.32 -6.74 2.49
N GLU A 45 -17.19 -7.74 2.59
CA GLU A 45 -17.94 -8.04 3.83
C GLU A 45 -17.02 -8.47 4.97
N GLU A 46 -15.91 -9.13 4.65
CA GLU A 46 -14.88 -9.56 5.59
C GLU A 46 -13.97 -8.41 6.10
N ALA A 47 -14.24 -7.14 5.75
CA ALA A 47 -13.40 -6.00 6.12
C ALA A 47 -13.06 -5.93 7.62
N ARG A 48 -13.99 -6.30 8.52
CA ARG A 48 -13.71 -6.39 9.96
C ARG A 48 -12.61 -7.41 10.28
N ALA A 49 -12.71 -8.62 9.73
CA ALA A 49 -11.72 -9.67 9.92
C ALA A 49 -10.36 -9.29 9.30
N ALA A 50 -10.35 -8.49 8.24
CA ALA A 50 -9.13 -7.93 7.68
C ALA A 50 -8.43 -6.94 8.63
N PHE A 51 -9.17 -6.06 9.32
CA PHE A 51 -8.62 -5.18 10.35
C PHE A 51 -8.10 -5.97 11.56
N GLU A 52 -8.89 -6.90 12.10
CA GLU A 52 -8.49 -7.78 13.21
C GLU A 52 -7.20 -8.57 12.89
N TYR A 53 -7.06 -9.04 11.65
CA TYR A 53 -5.85 -9.71 11.17
C TYR A 53 -4.63 -8.78 11.11
N ILE A 54 -4.80 -7.51 10.71
CA ILE A 54 -3.71 -6.51 10.73
C ILE A 54 -3.32 -6.16 12.17
N GLU A 55 -4.30 -5.93 13.05
CA GLU A 55 -4.10 -5.56 14.45
C GLU A 55 -3.37 -6.65 15.26
N SER A 56 -3.60 -7.92 14.93
CA SER A 56 -2.87 -9.07 15.49
C SER A 56 -1.35 -9.04 15.26
N ARG A 57 -0.87 -8.19 14.33
CA ARG A 57 0.51 -8.13 13.83
C ARG A 57 1.06 -9.41 13.20
N GLN A 58 0.20 -10.40 12.93
CA GLN A 58 0.56 -11.60 12.17
C GLN A 58 0.61 -11.37 10.65
N SER A 59 0.15 -10.21 10.18
CA SER A 59 0.12 -9.86 8.76
C SER A 59 1.51 -9.61 8.17
N VAL A 60 1.98 -10.54 7.33
CA VAL A 60 3.16 -10.36 6.47
C VAL A 60 2.69 -9.88 5.09
N GLY A 61 3.30 -8.84 4.54
CA GLY A 61 2.92 -8.28 3.23
C GLY A 61 1.62 -7.46 3.26
N LYS A 62 1.05 -7.18 2.09
CA LYS A 62 -0.14 -6.34 1.95
C LYS A 62 -1.42 -7.15 2.10
N VAL A 63 -2.33 -6.67 2.95
CA VAL A 63 -3.71 -7.15 3.03
C VAL A 63 -4.56 -6.42 1.99
N ILE A 64 -5.39 -7.16 1.26
CA ILE A 64 -6.24 -6.68 0.16
C ILE A 64 -7.71 -7.00 0.46
N LEU A 65 -8.60 -6.03 0.25
CA LEU A 65 -10.05 -6.26 0.16
C LEU A 65 -10.43 -6.37 -1.32
N LYS A 66 -11.20 -7.39 -1.69
CA LYS A 66 -11.79 -7.50 -3.03
C LYS A 66 -13.25 -7.06 -3.02
N PRO A 67 -13.66 -6.09 -3.86
CA PRO A 67 -15.01 -5.54 -3.91
C PRO A 67 -16.00 -6.38 -4.74
N HIS A 68 -15.69 -7.68 -4.93
CA HIS A 68 -16.34 -8.63 -5.84
C HIS A 68 -16.04 -8.39 -7.32
#